data_AF-A0A9W7DYM7-F1
#
_entry.id   AF-A0A9W7DYM7-F1
#
_cell.length_a   1.000
_cell.length_b   1.000
_cell.length_c   1.000
_cell.angle_alpha   90.00
_cell.angle_beta   90.00
_cell.angle_gamma   90.00
#
_symmetry.space_group_name_H-M   'P 1'
#
loop_
_entity.id
_entity.type
_entity.pdbx_description
1 polymer ?
#
loop_
_entity_poly.entity_id
_entity_poly.type
_entity_poly.pdbx_seq_one_letter_code
_entity_poly.pdbx_strand_id
1 'polypeptide(L)'
;MYSKIAAQVSKRSFHSSTADLARKFFIGGNWKCNGSVSQVDELVTMLNSMELTSETEVVVCPSQVYVQGVKDKLRTDVSVGAQDCWTGGNGAFTGETSADMLSDMGVNWVIIGHSERREKGEANEEVAAKAKYALDKGLSVLACCGEPLENREAGTTNDFVFPQIKAYADVFTKEDWEKVVIAYEPIWAIGTGLTATPEQAQETHADIRKYLGEIAGAEVAENTRILYGGSASGATAPGLSEKADIDGFLVGGASLKAEFADIVNCQTTVNSVKPVNIGINGFGRIGRLVMRAAQNDPMVNVVAVNDPFIPTNYMEYMLQYDTVHGQYPAEVIADSDSTLSVGGKPLTVFGEMDPSKIAWGSADVDYVIESTGVFTSIEKASMHMEGGAKKVVISAPSPDAPMHVMGVNHLEYDGADIVSNASCTTNCLAPIAKTINDEFGLKEGLMTTVHAVTATQQTVDGPSQKDWRGGRAACYNIIPSSTGAAKAVGKVIPALDGKLTGMSFRVPTANVSVVDLTCRLDKGASYETICAALKNASETNMKGILGYTDKQVVSSDFISCPYSSIFDEKAGISLTDDFVKLVSWYDNEAGYSQRCLDLIKHMEKTN
;
A
#
# COMPACT_ATOMS: atom_id res chain seq x y z
N MET A 1 -8.47 -73.98 29.08
CA MET A 1 -7.56 -73.84 30.23
C MET A 1 -6.20 -73.41 29.69
N TYR A 2 -5.73 -72.25 30.16
CA TYR A 2 -4.36 -71.71 30.08
C TYR A 2 -3.73 -71.26 28.74
N SER A 3 -3.40 -69.96 28.76
CA SER A 3 -2.28 -69.27 28.10
C SER A 3 -2.41 -68.88 26.62
N LYS A 4 -2.66 -67.59 26.37
CA LYS A 4 -1.62 -66.66 25.88
C LYS A 4 -2.18 -65.22 25.85
N ILE A 5 -1.85 -64.47 26.91
CA ILE A 5 -1.88 -63.01 27.01
C ILE A 5 -0.42 -62.60 27.17
N ALA A 6 0.08 -61.73 26.28
CA ALA A 6 1.21 -60.81 26.44
C ALA A 6 1.55 -60.25 25.04
N ALA A 7 1.96 -59.00 24.82
CA ALA A 7 1.96 -57.76 25.58
C ALA A 7 2.51 -56.71 24.60
N GLN A 8 1.78 -55.63 24.33
CA GLN A 8 2.37 -54.38 23.85
C GLN A 8 1.41 -53.24 24.19
N VAL A 9 1.51 -52.78 25.44
CA VAL A 9 0.84 -51.58 25.93
C VAL A 9 1.71 -50.40 25.52
N SER A 10 1.26 -49.66 24.50
CA SER A 10 1.74 -48.32 24.19
C SER A 10 1.22 -47.34 25.24
N LYS A 11 2.12 -46.54 25.81
CA LYS A 11 1.84 -45.46 26.76
C LYS A 11 0.85 -44.46 26.14
N ARG A 12 -0.37 -44.41 26.66
CA ARG A 12 -1.21 -43.20 26.55
C ARG A 12 -0.67 -42.20 27.58
N SER A 13 0.09 -41.21 27.15
CA SER A 13 0.24 -39.98 27.93
C SER A 13 -1.02 -39.13 27.69
N PHE A 14 -1.68 -38.78 28.79
CA PHE A 14 -2.60 -37.65 28.78
C PHE A 14 -1.76 -36.40 28.48
N HIS A 15 -1.82 -35.90 27.25
CA HIS A 15 -1.44 -34.52 26.98
C HIS A 15 -2.58 -33.65 27.48
N SER A 16 -2.44 -33.18 28.71
CA SER A 16 -3.12 -32.01 29.22
C SER A 16 -2.85 -30.86 28.26
N SER A 17 -3.88 -30.37 27.58
CA SER A 17 -3.85 -29.15 26.78
C SER A 17 -3.82 -27.95 27.72
N THR A 18 -2.63 -27.57 28.16
CA THR A 18 -2.31 -26.23 28.64
C THR A 18 -1.40 -25.61 27.59
N ALA A 19 -2.00 -25.14 26.50
CA ALA A 19 -1.35 -24.11 25.72
C ALA A 19 -1.44 -22.85 26.59
N ASP A 20 -0.33 -22.48 27.23
CA ASP A 20 -0.17 -21.16 27.85
C ASP A 20 -0.56 -20.11 26.80
N LEU A 21 -1.54 -19.28 27.13
CA LEU A 21 -1.93 -18.14 26.29
C LEU A 21 -0.80 -17.11 26.38
N ALA A 22 0.18 -17.20 25.49
CA ALA A 22 1.19 -16.15 25.35
C ALA A 22 0.48 -14.79 25.16
N ARG A 23 0.94 -13.75 25.87
CA ARG A 23 0.39 -12.40 25.75
C ARG A 23 0.49 -11.93 24.30
N LYS A 24 -0.64 -11.64 23.67
CA LYS A 24 -0.69 -11.14 22.30
C LYS A 24 0.01 -9.79 22.21
N PHE A 25 0.92 -9.63 21.24
CA PHE A 25 1.65 -8.39 21.02
C PHE A 25 0.69 -7.24 20.69
N PHE A 26 0.96 -6.05 21.21
CA PHE A 26 0.03 -4.92 21.13
C PHE A 26 0.72 -3.63 20.68
N ILE A 27 0.14 -2.92 19.72
CA ILE A 27 0.66 -1.63 19.23
C ILE A 27 -0.42 -0.56 19.35
N GLY A 28 -0.15 0.42 20.22
CA GLY A 28 -0.90 1.67 20.30
C GLY A 28 -0.23 2.73 19.44
N GLY A 29 -0.97 3.42 18.56
CA GLY A 29 -0.50 4.62 17.84
C GLY A 29 -1.12 5.87 18.44
N ASN A 30 -0.38 6.63 19.24
CA ASN A 30 -0.82 7.91 19.80
C ASN A 30 -0.49 9.06 18.85
N TRP A 31 -1.49 9.53 18.11
CA TRP A 31 -1.31 10.59 17.09
C TRP A 31 -1.10 11.98 17.71
N LYS A 32 -1.37 12.13 19.01
CA LYS A 32 -1.34 13.39 19.76
C LYS A 32 -2.18 14.49 19.07
N CYS A 33 -1.82 15.75 19.29
CA CYS A 33 -2.43 16.91 18.67
C CYS A 33 -1.86 17.19 17.26
N ASN A 34 -1.80 16.19 16.39
CA ASN A 34 -1.32 16.34 15.01
C ASN A 34 -2.46 16.19 13.99
N GLY A 35 -2.30 16.88 12.85
CA GLY A 35 -3.11 16.67 11.65
C GLY A 35 -4.21 17.71 11.37
N SER A 36 -4.50 17.87 10.10
CA SER A 36 -5.71 18.45 9.51
C SER A 36 -6.64 17.32 9.03
N VAL A 37 -7.88 17.65 8.64
CA VAL A 37 -8.82 16.67 8.04
C VAL A 37 -8.17 15.91 6.87
N SER A 38 -7.48 16.63 5.97
CA SER A 38 -6.81 16.01 4.82
C SER A 38 -5.68 15.07 5.25
N GLN A 39 -4.85 15.49 6.20
CA GLN A 39 -3.73 14.66 6.68
C GLN A 39 -4.23 13.42 7.42
N VAL A 40 -5.31 13.54 8.20
CA VAL A 40 -5.96 12.40 8.87
C VAL A 40 -6.53 11.41 7.84
N ASP A 41 -7.19 11.91 6.79
CA ASP A 41 -7.72 11.07 5.72
C ASP A 41 -6.59 10.34 4.96
N GLU A 42 -5.46 11.01 4.74
CA GLU A 42 -4.25 10.38 4.18
C GLU A 42 -3.72 9.26 5.10
N LEU A 43 -3.64 9.49 6.41
CA LEU A 43 -3.21 8.46 7.38
C LEU A 43 -4.16 7.26 7.38
N VAL A 44 -5.47 7.49 7.36
CA VAL A 44 -6.46 6.40 7.30
C VAL A 44 -6.35 5.62 5.99
N THR A 45 -6.19 6.33 4.86
CA THR A 45 -6.03 5.68 3.55
C THR A 45 -4.76 4.83 3.53
N MET A 46 -3.66 5.34 4.09
CA MET A 46 -2.40 4.62 4.24
C MET A 46 -2.54 3.37 5.12
N LEU A 47 -3.16 3.46 6.30
CA LEU A 47 -3.39 2.29 7.16
C LEU A 47 -4.29 1.24 6.50
N ASN A 48 -5.27 1.68 5.70
CA ASN A 48 -6.15 0.81 4.94
C ASN A 48 -5.42 0.08 3.79
N SER A 49 -4.35 0.66 3.24
CA SER A 49 -3.56 0.06 2.16
C SER A 49 -2.39 -0.81 2.64
N MET A 50 -2.01 -0.72 3.92
CA MET A 50 -0.90 -1.48 4.49
C MET A 50 -1.24 -2.96 4.73
N GLU A 51 -0.23 -3.83 4.66
CA GLU A 51 -0.32 -5.20 5.16
C GLU A 51 0.10 -5.24 6.62
N LEU A 52 -0.85 -5.58 7.50
CA LEU A 52 -0.65 -5.70 8.94
C LEU A 52 -0.86 -7.16 9.35
N THR A 53 0.02 -7.69 10.19
CA THR A 53 -0.11 -9.05 10.74
C THR A 53 -1.34 -9.17 11.65
N SER A 54 -2.02 -10.32 11.60
CA SER A 54 -3.11 -10.66 12.53
C SER A 54 -2.62 -11.03 13.94
N GLU A 55 -1.32 -11.29 14.09
CA GLU A 55 -0.69 -11.69 15.36
C GLU A 55 -0.53 -10.51 16.34
N THR A 56 -0.64 -9.28 15.84
CA THR A 56 -0.53 -8.05 16.65
C THR A 56 -1.91 -7.41 16.80
N GLU A 57 -2.29 -7.02 18.02
CA GLU A 57 -3.44 -6.14 18.24
C GLU A 57 -3.04 -4.68 18.01
N VAL A 58 -3.81 -3.94 17.21
CA VAL A 58 -3.48 -2.56 16.85
C VAL A 58 -4.60 -1.62 17.27
N VAL A 59 -4.23 -0.54 17.96
CA VAL A 59 -5.13 0.54 18.36
C VAL A 59 -4.53 1.87 17.93
N VAL A 60 -5.26 2.71 17.18
CA VAL A 60 -4.84 4.09 16.88
C VAL A 60 -5.69 5.09 17.65
N CYS A 61 -5.04 6.08 18.25
CA CYS A 61 -5.64 7.10 19.09
C CYS A 61 -5.45 8.47 18.43
N PRO A 62 -6.34 8.88 17.50
CA PRO A 62 -6.33 10.21 16.88
C PRO A 62 -6.67 11.31 17.90
N SER A 63 -6.42 12.57 17.52
CA SER A 63 -6.95 13.71 18.28
C SER A 63 -8.47 13.62 18.42
N GLN A 64 -9.00 14.04 19.57
CA GLN A 64 -10.41 13.87 19.96
C GLN A 64 -11.40 14.35 18.87
N VAL A 65 -11.07 15.43 18.16
CA VAL A 65 -11.91 16.02 17.10
C VAL A 65 -12.01 15.16 15.83
N TYR A 66 -11.13 14.17 15.66
CA TYR A 66 -11.06 13.30 14.48
C TYR A 66 -11.49 11.85 14.76
N VAL A 67 -11.77 11.48 16.01
CA VAL A 67 -12.05 10.09 16.44
C VAL A 67 -13.17 9.45 15.62
N GLN A 68 -14.31 10.13 15.43
CA GLN A 68 -15.43 9.57 14.66
C GLN A 68 -15.07 9.35 13.19
N GLY A 69 -14.45 10.35 12.56
CA GLY A 69 -14.07 10.28 11.14
C GLY A 69 -13.09 9.15 10.86
N VAL A 70 -12.15 8.91 11.79
CA VAL A 70 -11.23 7.76 11.71
C VAL A 70 -12.00 6.45 11.92
N LYS A 71 -12.87 6.36 12.95
CA LYS A 71 -13.65 5.15 13.24
C LYS A 71 -14.53 4.68 12.07
N ASP A 72 -15.09 5.63 11.32
CA ASP A 72 -16.00 5.35 10.20
C ASP A 72 -15.27 4.89 8.94
N LYS A 73 -14.00 5.30 8.76
CA LYS A 73 -13.23 5.08 7.52
C LYS A 73 -12.13 4.01 7.66
N LEU A 74 -11.67 3.75 8.87
CA LEU A 74 -10.56 2.82 9.13
C LEU A 74 -11.02 1.37 9.02
N ARG A 75 -10.14 0.52 8.48
CA ARG A 75 -10.25 -0.94 8.44
C ARG A 75 -10.64 -1.52 9.81
N THR A 76 -11.44 -2.58 9.80
CA THR A 76 -12.10 -3.13 10.99
C THR A 76 -11.20 -3.93 11.93
N ASP A 77 -10.05 -4.38 11.44
CA ASP A 77 -9.03 -5.11 12.20
C ASP A 77 -8.10 -4.18 13.00
N VAL A 78 -8.21 -2.86 12.83
CA VAL A 78 -7.54 -1.86 13.67
C VAL A 78 -8.58 -1.14 14.54
N SER A 79 -8.38 -1.15 15.85
CA SER A 79 -9.26 -0.47 16.79
C SER A 79 -8.95 1.02 16.88
N VAL A 80 -9.95 1.82 17.24
CA VAL A 80 -9.80 3.26 17.48
C VAL A 80 -9.96 3.54 18.97
N GLY A 81 -9.07 4.38 19.50
CA GLY A 81 -9.10 4.85 20.89
C GLY A 81 -9.10 6.38 21.01
N ALA A 82 -9.38 6.87 22.21
CA ALA A 82 -9.28 8.30 22.57
C ALA A 82 -7.98 8.59 23.35
N GLN A 83 -7.60 9.87 23.43
CA GLN A 83 -6.34 10.31 24.05
C GLN A 83 -6.46 10.73 25.52
N ASP A 84 -7.69 10.91 26.03
CA ASP A 84 -8.00 11.17 27.44
C ASP A 84 -9.52 11.08 27.63
N CYS A 85 -9.99 10.97 28.87
CA CYS A 85 -11.37 11.27 29.24
C CYS A 85 -11.43 11.81 30.68
N TRP A 86 -12.52 12.50 31.02
CA TRP A 86 -12.69 13.04 32.36
C TRP A 86 -13.26 12.00 33.34
N THR A 87 -13.17 12.27 34.64
CA THR A 87 -13.52 11.33 35.73
C THR A 87 -15.01 11.04 35.91
N GLY A 88 -15.89 11.68 35.15
CA GLY A 88 -17.33 11.51 35.30
C GLY A 88 -18.09 11.39 33.99
N GLY A 89 -19.41 11.39 34.10
CA GLY A 89 -20.30 11.10 32.99
C GLY A 89 -20.70 12.30 32.14
N ASN A 90 -21.86 12.20 31.50
CA ASN A 90 -22.42 13.33 30.76
C ASN A 90 -22.92 14.40 31.75
N GLY A 91 -22.62 15.67 31.49
CA GLY A 91 -23.02 16.77 32.36
C GLY A 91 -22.54 18.14 31.91
N ALA A 92 -22.67 19.15 32.78
CA ALA A 92 -22.31 20.54 32.51
C ALA A 92 -20.79 20.80 32.69
N PHE A 93 -19.97 20.08 31.93
CA PHE A 93 -18.49 20.15 31.98
C PHE A 93 -17.94 20.60 30.62
N THR A 94 -17.84 21.91 30.44
CA THR A 94 -17.44 22.51 29.16
C THR A 94 -16.03 22.09 28.75
N GLY A 95 -15.91 21.48 27.56
CA GLY A 95 -14.63 21.05 26.98
C GLY A 95 -14.20 19.64 27.36
N GLU A 96 -14.91 18.97 28.27
CA GLU A 96 -14.60 17.60 28.67
C GLU A 96 -15.24 16.56 27.74
N THR A 97 -14.58 15.40 27.64
CA THR A 97 -15.09 14.22 26.93
C THR A 97 -15.29 13.09 27.94
N SER A 98 -16.50 12.58 28.06
CA SER A 98 -16.83 11.48 28.96
C SER A 98 -16.58 10.12 28.30
N ALA A 99 -16.31 9.10 29.12
CA ALA A 99 -16.25 7.73 28.63
C ALA A 99 -17.60 7.25 28.04
N ASP A 100 -18.72 7.78 28.53
CA ASP A 100 -20.05 7.50 27.99
C ASP A 100 -20.18 7.93 26.51
N MET A 101 -19.67 9.12 26.15
CA MET A 101 -19.67 9.61 24.76
C MET A 101 -18.83 8.73 23.85
N LEU A 102 -17.63 8.35 24.32
CA LEU A 102 -16.72 7.50 23.54
C LEU A 102 -17.33 6.11 23.29
N SER A 103 -17.93 5.50 24.31
CA SER A 103 -18.59 4.21 24.22
C SER A 103 -19.79 4.25 23.26
N ASP A 104 -20.60 5.32 23.31
CA ASP A 104 -21.72 5.54 22.38
C ASP A 104 -21.27 5.66 20.91
N MET A 105 -20.08 6.26 20.68
CA MET A 105 -19.45 6.35 19.35
C MET A 105 -18.86 5.02 18.86
N GLY A 106 -18.88 3.96 19.68
CA GLY A 106 -18.24 2.67 19.36
C GLY A 106 -16.71 2.72 19.42
N VAL A 107 -16.15 3.64 20.20
CA VAL A 107 -14.72 3.68 20.56
C VAL A 107 -14.52 2.70 21.70
N ASN A 108 -13.47 1.88 21.63
CA ASN A 108 -13.27 0.78 22.57
C ASN A 108 -12.05 0.97 23.49
N TRP A 109 -11.21 1.96 23.22
CA TRP A 109 -9.96 2.19 23.94
C TRP A 109 -9.81 3.64 24.37
N VAL A 110 -9.09 3.89 25.47
CA VAL A 110 -8.68 5.24 25.87
C VAL A 110 -7.29 5.21 26.52
N ILE A 111 -6.45 6.19 26.16
CA ILE A 111 -5.18 6.46 26.83
C ILE A 111 -5.46 7.29 28.08
N ILE A 112 -4.95 6.87 29.23
CA ILE A 112 -5.14 7.56 30.51
C ILE A 112 -3.79 7.72 31.22
N GLY A 113 -3.53 8.94 31.70
CA GLY A 113 -2.33 9.22 32.49
C GLY A 113 -1.06 9.44 31.66
N HIS A 114 -1.18 9.77 30.38
CA HIS A 114 -0.03 10.11 29.53
C HIS A 114 0.78 11.26 30.15
N SER A 115 2.10 11.26 29.98
CA SER A 115 3.01 12.21 30.65
C SER A 115 2.63 13.68 30.44
N GLU A 116 2.26 14.07 29.22
CA GLU A 116 1.80 15.42 28.86
C GLU A 116 0.52 15.88 29.61
N ARG A 117 -0.29 14.94 30.13
CA ARG A 117 -1.43 15.24 31.01
C ARG A 117 -0.99 15.38 32.46
N ARG A 118 -0.10 14.51 32.92
CA ARG A 118 0.50 14.59 34.27
C ARG A 118 1.29 15.89 34.47
N GLU A 119 1.99 16.36 33.44
CA GLU A 119 2.66 17.68 33.45
C GLU A 119 1.69 18.86 33.65
N LYS A 120 0.41 18.68 33.32
CA LYS A 120 -0.66 19.67 33.57
C LYS A 120 -1.28 19.54 34.96
N GLY A 121 -0.78 18.65 35.80
CA GLY A 121 -1.16 18.53 37.21
C GLY A 121 -2.07 17.36 37.56
N GLU A 122 -2.27 16.38 36.66
CA GLU A 122 -3.07 15.19 36.98
C GLU A 122 -2.34 14.30 38.00
N ALA A 123 -2.93 14.19 39.19
CA ALA A 123 -2.42 13.35 40.27
C ALA A 123 -2.74 11.86 40.02
N ASN A 124 -1.97 10.96 40.65
CA ASN A 124 -2.12 9.52 40.48
C ASN A 124 -3.55 9.02 40.77
N GLU A 125 -4.16 9.53 41.84
CA GLU A 125 -5.50 9.15 42.27
C GLU A 125 -6.58 9.64 41.29
N GLU A 126 -6.39 10.82 40.70
CA GLU A 126 -7.29 11.35 39.67
C GLU A 126 -7.21 10.51 38.40
N VAL A 127 -5.98 10.23 37.93
CA VAL A 127 -5.72 9.39 36.76
C VAL A 127 -6.32 7.98 36.95
N ALA A 128 -6.15 7.39 38.13
CA ALA A 128 -6.75 6.09 38.45
C ALA A 128 -8.28 6.14 38.45
N ALA A 129 -8.88 7.21 38.99
CA ALA A 129 -10.33 7.41 38.95
C ALA A 129 -10.87 7.55 37.52
N LYS A 130 -10.15 8.26 36.63
CA LYS A 130 -10.48 8.35 35.20
C LYS A 130 -10.48 6.97 34.55
N ALA A 131 -9.40 6.21 34.76
CA ALA A 131 -9.25 4.88 34.19
C ALA A 131 -10.35 3.93 34.69
N LYS A 132 -10.69 3.98 35.99
CA LYS A 132 -11.76 3.17 36.55
C LYS A 132 -13.11 3.53 35.94
N TYR A 133 -13.40 4.82 35.80
CA TYR A 133 -14.63 5.29 35.18
C TYR A 133 -14.74 4.84 33.72
N ALA A 134 -13.64 4.89 32.96
CA ALA A 134 -13.60 4.40 31.59
C ALA A 134 -13.93 2.89 31.48
N LEU A 135 -13.34 2.07 32.36
CA LEU A 135 -13.61 0.64 32.46
C LEU A 135 -15.08 0.35 32.80
N ASP A 136 -15.65 1.10 33.74
CA ASP A 136 -17.07 0.99 34.12
C ASP A 136 -18.04 1.32 32.97
N LYS A 137 -17.58 2.09 31.97
CA LYS A 137 -18.33 2.42 30.74
C LYS A 137 -18.01 1.52 29.56
N GLY A 138 -17.24 0.47 29.81
CA GLY A 138 -16.95 -0.58 28.84
C GLY A 138 -15.76 -0.30 27.93
N LEU A 139 -15.01 0.79 28.15
CA LEU A 139 -13.76 1.04 27.45
C LEU A 139 -12.64 0.18 28.03
N SER A 140 -11.69 -0.20 27.20
CA SER A 140 -10.38 -0.70 27.61
C SER A 140 -9.41 0.47 27.81
N VAL A 141 -8.42 0.30 28.68
CA VAL A 141 -7.53 1.39 29.11
C VAL A 141 -6.08 1.09 28.77
N LEU A 142 -5.43 2.05 28.10
CA LEU A 142 -3.98 2.17 28.04
C LEU A 142 -3.53 3.03 29.22
N ALA A 143 -3.12 2.37 30.31
CA ALA A 143 -2.77 2.99 31.59
C ALA A 143 -1.30 3.40 31.59
N CYS A 144 -1.05 4.70 31.41
CA CYS A 144 0.30 5.21 31.27
C CYS A 144 0.99 5.44 32.62
N CYS A 145 2.29 5.11 32.65
CA CYS A 145 3.20 5.41 33.75
C CYS A 145 4.61 5.67 33.23
N GLY A 146 5.44 6.38 34.01
CA GLY A 146 6.82 6.64 33.63
C GLY A 146 7.46 7.72 34.49
N GLU A 147 8.78 7.81 34.42
CA GLU A 147 9.62 8.68 35.23
C GLU A 147 10.38 9.72 34.40
N PRO A 148 10.75 10.88 35.01
CA PRO A 148 11.60 11.86 34.36
C PRO A 148 13.08 11.43 34.40
N LEU A 149 13.94 12.09 33.61
CA LEU A 149 15.35 11.68 33.42
C LEU A 149 16.11 11.64 34.75
N GLU A 150 15.84 12.57 35.65
CA GLU A 150 16.52 12.71 36.94
C GLU A 150 16.34 11.45 37.81
N ASN A 151 15.17 10.82 37.76
CA ASN A 151 14.90 9.58 38.50
C ASN A 151 15.65 8.39 37.91
N ARG A 152 15.76 8.31 36.58
CA ARG A 152 16.54 7.25 35.93
C ARG A 152 18.03 7.39 36.27
N GLU A 153 18.58 8.59 36.19
CA GLU A 153 19.98 8.86 36.50
C GLU A 153 20.30 8.66 37.99
N ALA A 154 19.33 8.91 38.88
CA ALA A 154 19.47 8.68 40.31
C ALA A 154 19.27 7.20 40.73
N GLY A 155 18.84 6.31 39.82
CA GLY A 155 18.51 4.92 40.14
C GLY A 155 17.22 4.77 40.97
N THR A 156 16.32 5.75 40.88
CA THR A 156 15.04 5.81 41.62
C THR A 156 13.83 5.71 40.70
N THR A 157 13.97 5.05 39.53
CA THR A 157 12.87 4.81 38.58
C THR A 157 11.62 4.23 39.26
N ASN A 158 11.79 3.16 40.04
CA ASN A 158 10.66 2.47 40.66
C ASN A 158 10.01 3.29 41.79
N ASP A 159 10.76 4.17 42.47
CA ASP A 159 10.20 5.09 43.48
C ASP A 159 9.20 6.07 42.86
N PHE A 160 9.32 6.32 41.55
CA PHE A 160 8.41 7.19 40.80
C PHE A 160 7.31 6.41 40.07
N VAL A 161 7.64 5.25 39.50
CA VAL A 161 6.72 4.44 38.67
C VAL A 161 5.74 3.63 39.52
N PHE A 162 6.19 2.99 40.61
CA PHE A 162 5.35 2.12 41.42
C PHE A 162 4.16 2.83 42.09
N PRO A 163 4.27 4.07 42.59
CA PRO A 163 3.11 4.81 43.09
C PRO A 163 2.02 5.04 42.03
N GLN A 164 2.41 5.22 40.76
CA GLN A 164 1.45 5.41 39.66
C GLN A 164 0.68 4.11 39.37
N ILE A 165 1.40 2.98 39.31
CA ILE A 165 0.81 1.64 39.12
C ILE A 165 -0.08 1.28 40.31
N LYS A 166 0.38 1.58 41.53
CA LYS A 166 -0.38 1.30 42.75
C LYS A 166 -1.72 2.03 42.75
N ALA A 167 -1.77 3.29 42.32
CA ALA A 167 -3.02 4.04 42.26
C ALA A 167 -4.06 3.37 41.35
N TYR A 168 -3.64 2.81 40.20
CA TYR A 168 -4.53 2.00 39.36
C TYR A 168 -4.98 0.72 40.08
N ALA A 169 -4.04 -0.04 40.67
CA ALA A 169 -4.34 -1.28 41.38
C ALA A 169 -5.28 -1.08 42.58
N ASP A 170 -5.22 0.08 43.25
CA ASP A 170 -6.06 0.40 44.41
C ASP A 170 -7.55 0.57 44.04
N VAL A 171 -7.87 0.86 42.77
CA VAL A 171 -9.25 1.07 42.30
C VAL A 171 -9.75 -0.03 41.36
N PHE A 172 -8.86 -0.81 40.74
CA PHE A 172 -9.22 -1.88 39.82
C PHE A 172 -9.60 -3.18 40.56
N THR A 173 -10.62 -3.84 40.05
CA THR A 173 -10.94 -5.24 40.37
C THR A 173 -10.05 -6.19 39.57
N LYS A 174 -10.11 -7.49 39.87
CA LYS A 174 -9.36 -8.50 39.11
C LYS A 174 -9.84 -8.56 37.65
N GLU A 175 -11.15 -8.42 37.45
CA GLU A 175 -11.81 -8.45 36.14
C GLU A 175 -11.48 -7.20 35.30
N ASP A 176 -11.28 -6.04 35.96
CA ASP A 176 -10.87 -4.81 35.28
C ASP A 176 -9.53 -5.00 34.54
N TRP A 177 -8.59 -5.76 35.11
CA TRP A 177 -7.27 -5.99 34.52
C TRP A 177 -7.30 -6.73 33.17
N GLU A 178 -8.38 -7.45 32.84
CA GLU A 178 -8.56 -8.09 31.53
C GLU A 178 -8.65 -7.05 30.39
N LYS A 179 -9.04 -5.81 30.72
CA LYS A 179 -9.21 -4.70 29.79
C LYS A 179 -8.13 -3.61 29.94
N VAL A 180 -7.08 -3.89 30.69
CA VAL A 180 -6.00 -2.93 30.96
C VAL A 180 -4.72 -3.38 30.26
N VAL A 181 -4.06 -2.42 29.65
CA VAL A 181 -2.71 -2.54 29.13
C VAL A 181 -1.89 -1.41 29.76
N ILE A 182 -0.77 -1.74 30.38
CA ILE A 182 0.12 -0.71 30.94
C ILE A 182 1.00 -0.18 29.82
N ALA A 183 1.08 1.14 29.69
CA ALA A 183 2.06 1.78 28.84
C ALA A 183 3.15 2.40 29.72
N TYR A 184 4.33 1.77 29.76
CA TYR A 184 5.50 2.34 30.39
C TYR A 184 6.18 3.30 29.41
N GLU A 185 6.03 4.59 29.68
CA GLU A 185 6.49 5.70 28.86
C GLU A 185 7.55 6.51 29.64
N PRO A 186 8.84 6.11 29.63
CA PRO A 186 9.88 6.88 30.27
C PRO A 186 9.92 8.29 29.67
N ILE A 187 9.61 9.31 30.47
CA ILE A 187 9.31 10.68 30.01
C ILE A 187 10.48 11.24 29.21
N TRP A 188 11.68 10.90 29.65
CA TRP A 188 12.95 11.32 29.04
C TRP A 188 13.22 10.71 27.66
N ALA A 189 12.46 9.69 27.24
CA ALA A 189 12.56 9.07 25.92
C ALA A 189 11.38 9.44 24.99
N ILE A 190 10.45 10.30 25.42
CA ILE A 190 9.30 10.71 24.61
C ILE A 190 9.62 12.01 23.87
N GLY A 191 9.83 11.95 22.56
CA GLY A 191 10.01 13.16 21.74
C GLY A 191 11.32 13.94 21.97
N THR A 192 12.25 13.38 22.75
CA THR A 192 13.56 13.97 23.09
C THR A 192 14.70 13.52 22.17
N GLY A 193 14.50 12.44 21.40
CA GLY A 193 15.54 11.78 20.60
C GLY A 193 16.46 10.85 21.39
N LEU A 194 16.31 10.78 22.71
CA LEU A 194 16.96 9.78 23.56
C LEU A 194 16.12 8.49 23.54
N THR A 195 16.79 7.33 23.50
CA THR A 195 16.14 6.01 23.48
C THR A 195 16.71 5.14 24.58
N ALA A 196 15.86 4.46 25.34
CA ALA A 196 16.32 3.43 26.26
C ALA A 196 16.87 2.25 25.45
N THR A 197 17.95 1.63 25.93
CA THR A 197 18.38 0.36 25.33
C THR A 197 17.35 -0.73 25.63
N PRO A 198 17.29 -1.80 24.82
CA PRO A 198 16.38 -2.91 25.08
C PRO A 198 16.55 -3.52 26.48
N GLU A 199 17.76 -3.55 27.02
CA GLU A 199 18.03 -4.03 28.39
C GLU A 199 17.46 -3.10 29.46
N GLN A 200 17.58 -1.79 29.27
CA GLN A 200 17.01 -0.80 30.21
C GLN A 200 15.48 -0.85 30.22
N ALA A 201 14.86 -1.01 29.04
CA ALA A 201 13.43 -1.19 28.92
C ALA A 201 12.99 -2.50 29.61
N GLN A 202 13.66 -3.61 29.32
CA GLN A 202 13.38 -4.93 29.91
C GLN A 202 13.50 -4.93 31.44
N GLU A 203 14.53 -4.28 32.01
CA GLU A 203 14.71 -4.13 33.46
C GLU A 203 13.46 -3.53 34.12
N THR A 204 12.99 -2.40 33.59
CA THR A 204 11.83 -1.72 34.17
C THR A 204 10.53 -2.49 33.94
N HIS A 205 10.34 -3.13 32.79
CA HIS A 205 9.16 -3.96 32.53
C HIS A 205 9.09 -5.17 33.47
N ALA A 206 10.23 -5.84 33.73
CA ALA A 206 10.30 -6.95 34.67
C ALA A 206 9.97 -6.50 36.10
N ASP A 207 10.46 -5.33 36.51
CA ASP A 207 10.15 -4.74 37.81
C ASP A 207 8.67 -4.37 37.95
N ILE A 208 8.06 -3.75 36.93
CA ILE A 208 6.62 -3.47 36.88
C ILE A 208 5.82 -4.76 37.01
N ARG A 209 6.17 -5.80 36.23
CA ARG A 209 5.45 -7.08 36.25
C ARG A 209 5.55 -7.75 37.62
N LYS A 210 6.74 -7.75 38.22
CA LYS A 210 6.95 -8.28 39.56
C LYS A 210 6.10 -7.53 40.58
N TYR A 211 6.10 -6.20 40.53
CA TYR A 211 5.33 -5.36 41.45
C TYR A 211 3.82 -5.55 41.31
N LEU A 212 3.30 -5.69 40.08
CA LEU A 212 1.90 -6.09 39.85
C LEU A 212 1.57 -7.42 40.53
N GLY A 213 2.50 -8.38 40.51
CA GLY A 213 2.32 -9.68 41.16
C GLY A 213 2.17 -9.55 42.68
N GLU A 214 2.87 -8.59 43.27
CA GLU A 214 2.83 -8.29 44.70
C GLU A 214 1.53 -7.59 45.11
N ILE A 215 1.01 -6.66 44.30
CA ILE A 215 -0.11 -5.79 44.68
C ILE A 215 -1.48 -6.21 44.11
N ALA A 216 -1.51 -6.87 42.95
CA ALA A 216 -2.72 -7.27 42.23
C ALA A 216 -2.83 -8.79 42.03
N GLY A 217 -1.76 -9.54 42.30
CA GLY A 217 -1.71 -11.00 42.26
C GLY A 217 -1.01 -11.56 41.02
N ALA A 218 -0.51 -12.79 41.14
CA ALA A 218 0.32 -13.43 40.12
C ALA A 218 -0.37 -13.57 38.76
N GLU A 219 -1.66 -13.91 38.75
CA GLU A 219 -2.43 -14.07 37.51
C GLU A 219 -2.64 -12.75 36.76
N VAL A 220 -2.79 -11.63 37.49
CA VAL A 220 -2.84 -10.30 36.88
C VAL A 220 -1.49 -9.97 36.24
N ALA A 221 -0.40 -10.16 36.99
CA ALA A 221 0.95 -9.91 36.49
C ALA A 221 1.31 -10.73 35.25
N GLU A 222 0.89 -11.99 35.19
CA GLU A 222 1.16 -12.89 34.07
C GLU A 222 0.41 -12.48 32.79
N ASN A 223 -0.83 -11.98 32.94
CA ASN A 223 -1.73 -11.69 31.81
C ASN A 223 -1.71 -10.22 31.36
N THR A 224 -1.44 -9.28 32.26
CA THR A 224 -1.39 -7.85 31.90
C THR A 224 -0.25 -7.59 30.92
N ARG A 225 -0.60 -6.97 29.79
CA ARG A 225 0.37 -6.54 28.77
C ARG A 225 1.03 -5.24 29.20
N ILE A 226 2.35 -5.16 29.02
CA ILE A 226 3.14 -3.97 29.33
C ILE A 226 3.83 -3.51 28.03
N LEU A 227 3.51 -2.29 27.60
CA LEU A 227 4.04 -1.66 26.40
C LEU A 227 5.18 -0.74 26.75
N TYR A 228 6.15 -0.63 25.83
CA TYR A 228 7.17 0.40 25.88
C TYR A 228 6.79 1.63 25.04
N GLY A 229 6.82 2.82 25.63
CA GLY A 229 6.46 4.09 24.98
C GLY A 229 7.62 5.02 24.62
N GLY A 230 8.88 4.62 24.85
CA GLY A 230 10.04 5.50 24.67
C GLY A 230 10.63 5.51 23.25
N SER A 231 10.12 6.35 22.35
CA SER A 231 10.67 6.54 20.98
C SER A 231 10.85 5.23 20.18
N ALA A 232 9.86 4.34 20.22
CA ALA A 232 9.81 3.17 19.35
C ALA A 232 9.68 3.61 17.87
N SER A 233 10.53 3.05 17.00
CA SER A 233 10.57 3.28 15.55
C SER A 233 10.78 1.95 14.82
N GLY A 234 10.67 1.94 13.48
CA GLY A 234 10.95 0.73 12.70
C GLY A 234 12.35 0.16 12.94
N ALA A 235 13.31 1.00 13.33
CA ALA A 235 14.69 0.59 13.61
C ALA A 235 14.88 -0.01 15.02
N THR A 236 14.16 0.47 16.03
CA THR A 236 14.32 0.03 17.43
C THR A 236 13.35 -1.08 17.82
N ALA A 237 12.19 -1.15 17.17
CA ALA A 237 11.12 -2.10 17.48
C ALA A 237 11.58 -3.58 17.47
N PRO A 238 12.37 -4.08 16.50
CA PRO A 238 12.80 -5.49 16.50
C PRO A 238 13.57 -5.88 17.77
N GLY A 239 14.61 -5.13 18.13
CA GLY A 239 15.43 -5.44 19.31
C GLY A 239 14.70 -5.29 20.65
N LEU A 240 13.70 -4.39 20.72
CA LEU A 240 12.83 -4.27 21.88
C LEU A 240 11.83 -5.44 21.96
N SER A 241 11.28 -5.87 20.83
CA SER A 241 10.26 -6.93 20.76
C SER A 241 10.76 -8.34 21.12
N GLU A 242 12.08 -8.53 21.18
CA GLU A 242 12.72 -9.77 21.62
C GLU A 242 12.77 -9.92 23.15
N LYS A 243 12.43 -8.87 23.90
CA LYS A 243 12.52 -8.84 25.36
C LYS A 243 11.28 -9.46 26.00
N ALA A 244 11.50 -10.33 26.98
CA ALA A 244 10.47 -11.22 27.53
C ALA A 244 9.27 -10.51 28.18
N ASP A 245 9.49 -9.32 28.74
CA ASP A 245 8.46 -8.56 29.44
C ASP A 245 7.91 -7.38 28.64
N ILE A 246 8.41 -7.15 27.41
CA ILE A 246 7.91 -6.12 26.50
C ILE A 246 6.85 -6.75 25.59
N ASP A 247 5.59 -6.44 25.85
CA ASP A 247 4.44 -7.02 25.14
C ASP A 247 3.94 -6.14 23.98
N GLY A 248 4.68 -5.07 23.65
CA GLY A 248 4.27 -4.14 22.61
C GLY A 248 4.80 -2.72 22.77
N PHE A 249 4.21 -1.79 22.01
CA PHE A 249 4.64 -0.39 21.97
C PHE A 249 3.47 0.59 22.02
N LEU A 250 3.67 1.73 22.70
CA LEU A 250 2.84 2.93 22.52
C LEU A 250 3.64 3.95 21.70
N VAL A 251 3.30 4.07 20.43
CA VAL A 251 4.08 4.76 19.40
C VAL A 251 3.53 6.16 19.16
N GLY A 252 4.37 7.18 19.36
CA GLY A 252 4.07 8.57 19.06
C GLY A 252 4.25 8.92 17.58
N GLY A 253 5.24 9.77 17.27
CA GLY A 253 5.43 10.34 15.92
C GLY A 253 5.65 9.31 14.80
N ALA A 254 6.20 8.14 15.08
CA ALA A 254 6.34 7.08 14.07
C ALA A 254 4.99 6.46 13.66
N SER A 255 3.93 6.61 14.47
CA SER A 255 2.58 6.17 14.12
C SER A 255 1.88 7.05 13.08
N LEU A 256 2.45 8.21 12.77
CA LEU A 256 1.97 9.15 11.74
C LEU A 256 2.65 8.94 10.39
N LYS A 257 3.36 7.82 10.22
CA LYS A 257 4.23 7.56 9.08
C LYS A 257 4.07 6.12 8.60
N ALA A 258 4.55 5.88 7.39
CA ALA A 258 4.57 4.56 6.79
C ALA A 258 5.29 3.48 7.63
N GLU A 259 6.34 3.88 8.35
CA GLU A 259 7.11 2.98 9.23
C GLU A 259 6.26 2.37 10.36
N PHE A 260 5.05 2.87 10.63
CA PHE A 260 4.16 2.26 11.63
C PHE A 260 3.84 0.79 11.32
N ALA A 261 3.71 0.43 10.04
CA ALA A 261 3.48 -0.96 9.66
C ALA A 261 4.70 -1.86 9.94
N ASP A 262 5.93 -1.35 9.81
CA ASP A 262 7.14 -2.09 10.24
C ASP A 262 7.09 -2.40 11.74
N ILE A 263 6.63 -1.43 12.54
CA ILE A 263 6.51 -1.57 13.99
C ILE A 263 5.42 -2.59 14.34
N VAL A 264 4.29 -2.57 13.64
CA VAL A 264 3.21 -3.56 13.82
C VAL A 264 3.66 -4.98 13.45
N ASN A 265 4.49 -5.10 12.41
CA ASN A 265 4.92 -6.39 11.88
C ASN A 265 6.27 -6.87 12.45
N CYS A 266 6.87 -6.16 13.41
CA CYS A 266 8.28 -6.37 13.80
C CYS A 266 8.61 -7.77 14.33
N GLN A 267 7.61 -8.52 14.82
CA GLN A 267 7.76 -9.91 15.27
C GLN A 267 7.50 -10.96 14.17
N THR A 268 7.24 -10.52 12.93
CA THR A 268 6.79 -11.39 11.84
C THR A 268 7.64 -11.23 10.58
N THR A 269 7.45 -12.14 9.62
CA THR A 269 8.08 -12.05 8.29
C THR A 269 7.27 -11.21 7.30
N VAL A 270 6.23 -10.49 7.76
CA VAL A 270 5.44 -9.60 6.90
C VAL A 270 6.25 -8.33 6.64
N ASN A 271 6.88 -8.23 5.46
CA ASN A 271 7.53 -7.00 5.02
C ASN A 271 6.46 -5.92 4.86
N SER A 272 6.60 -4.82 5.61
CA SER A 272 5.68 -3.69 5.47
C SER A 272 6.01 -2.94 4.17
N VAL A 273 5.02 -2.80 3.28
CA VAL A 273 5.20 -2.01 2.06
C VAL A 273 5.20 -0.54 2.46
N LYS A 274 6.30 0.16 2.19
CA LYS A 274 6.38 1.62 2.36
C LYS A 274 5.86 2.33 1.11
N PRO A 275 5.30 3.55 1.22
CA PRO A 275 5.10 4.40 0.07
C PRO A 275 6.40 4.54 -0.70
N VAL A 276 6.34 4.26 -1.99
CA VAL A 276 7.50 4.26 -2.86
C VAL A 276 7.66 5.66 -3.44
N ASN A 277 8.86 6.21 -3.32
CA ASN A 277 9.19 7.46 -3.99
C ASN A 277 9.56 7.18 -5.44
N ILE A 278 8.82 7.79 -6.37
CA ILE A 278 9.02 7.60 -7.80
C ILE A 278 9.47 8.88 -8.49
N GLY A 279 10.39 8.71 -9.43
CA GLY A 279 10.80 9.71 -10.41
C GLY A 279 10.23 9.39 -11.78
N ILE A 280 9.87 10.41 -12.56
CA ILE A 280 9.36 10.23 -13.93
C ILE A 280 10.35 10.85 -14.92
N ASN A 281 10.94 10.04 -15.80
CA ASN A 281 11.74 10.54 -16.92
C ASN A 281 10.87 10.60 -18.19
N GLY A 282 10.72 11.81 -18.75
CA GLY A 282 9.84 12.12 -19.88
C GLY A 282 8.42 12.47 -19.43
N PHE A 283 8.07 13.76 -19.46
CA PHE A 283 6.78 14.26 -18.99
C PHE A 283 5.74 14.34 -20.12
N GLY A 284 5.75 13.31 -20.96
CA GLY A 284 4.84 13.12 -22.10
C GLY A 284 3.47 12.56 -21.69
N ARG A 285 2.79 11.90 -22.65
CA ARG A 285 1.47 11.27 -22.38
C ARG A 285 1.52 10.30 -21.21
N ILE A 286 2.43 9.31 -21.25
CA ILE A 286 2.53 8.30 -20.18
C ILE A 286 2.99 8.92 -18.86
N GLY A 287 4.04 9.74 -18.85
CA GLY A 287 4.54 10.39 -17.64
C GLY A 287 3.48 11.23 -16.91
N ARG A 288 2.71 12.07 -17.62
CA ARG A 288 1.62 12.84 -17.00
C ARG A 288 0.46 11.96 -16.54
N LEU A 289 0.15 10.87 -17.26
CA LEU A 289 -0.91 9.95 -16.85
C LEU A 289 -0.50 9.04 -15.69
N VAL A 290 0.80 8.78 -15.52
CA VAL A 290 1.35 8.18 -14.30
C VAL A 290 1.17 9.13 -13.12
N MET A 291 1.48 10.42 -13.28
CA MET A 291 1.22 11.45 -12.26
C MET A 291 -0.27 11.50 -11.88
N ARG A 292 -1.15 11.33 -12.86
CA ARG A 292 -2.60 11.28 -12.64
C ARG A 292 -3.06 10.01 -11.93
N ALA A 293 -2.50 8.86 -12.29
CA ALA A 293 -2.81 7.59 -11.64
C ALA A 293 -2.33 7.56 -10.18
N ALA A 294 -1.21 8.21 -9.87
CA ALA A 294 -0.63 8.25 -8.52
C ALA A 294 -1.38 9.17 -7.54
N GLN A 295 -2.22 10.09 -8.04
CA GLN A 295 -2.79 11.19 -7.25
C GLN A 295 -3.47 10.75 -5.95
N ASN A 296 -4.20 9.63 -5.99
CA ASN A 296 -4.96 9.12 -4.85
C ASN A 296 -4.39 7.80 -4.31
N ASP A 297 -3.16 7.45 -4.70
CA ASP A 297 -2.49 6.24 -4.22
C ASP A 297 -1.51 6.61 -3.10
N PRO A 298 -1.83 6.38 -1.82
CA PRO A 298 -0.95 6.73 -0.71
C PRO A 298 0.35 5.93 -0.70
N MET A 299 0.44 4.86 -1.50
CA MET A 299 1.61 4.00 -1.62
C MET A 299 2.60 4.50 -2.69
N VAL A 300 2.29 5.59 -3.39
CA VAL A 300 3.13 6.13 -4.45
C VAL A 300 3.30 7.63 -4.26
N ASN A 301 4.54 8.07 -4.06
CA ASN A 301 4.89 9.48 -3.99
C ASN A 301 5.67 9.87 -5.24
N VAL A 302 5.12 10.72 -6.10
CA VAL A 302 5.90 11.30 -7.20
C VAL A 302 6.71 12.47 -6.66
N VAL A 303 8.02 12.27 -6.47
CA VAL A 303 8.91 13.24 -5.83
C VAL A 303 9.81 13.98 -6.82
N ALA A 304 9.92 13.47 -8.05
CA ALA A 304 10.70 14.12 -9.09
C ALA A 304 10.19 13.86 -10.52
N VAL A 305 10.42 14.83 -11.40
CA VAL A 305 10.16 14.73 -12.84
C VAL A 305 11.39 15.26 -13.60
N ASN A 306 11.75 14.62 -14.70
CA ASN A 306 12.74 15.13 -15.65
C ASN A 306 12.14 15.24 -17.06
N ASP A 307 12.20 16.44 -17.65
CA ASP A 307 12.00 16.62 -19.09
C ASP A 307 12.78 17.84 -19.60
N PRO A 308 13.81 17.67 -20.44
CA PRO A 308 14.66 18.77 -20.91
C PRO A 308 13.95 19.72 -21.89
N PHE A 309 12.75 19.36 -22.38
CA PHE A 309 12.03 20.14 -23.37
C PHE A 309 10.86 20.93 -22.79
N ILE A 310 10.57 20.78 -21.49
CA ILE A 310 9.36 21.31 -20.86
C ILE A 310 9.75 22.09 -19.58
N PRO A 311 9.78 23.43 -19.60
CA PRO A 311 9.99 24.22 -18.38
C PRO A 311 8.79 24.08 -17.41
N THR A 312 8.98 24.39 -16.12
CA THR A 312 7.98 24.15 -15.06
C THR A 312 6.64 24.84 -15.31
N ASN A 313 6.64 26.09 -15.78
CA ASN A 313 5.40 26.79 -16.16
C ASN A 313 4.62 26.10 -17.29
N TYR A 314 5.32 25.39 -18.19
CA TYR A 314 4.69 24.59 -19.22
C TYR A 314 4.27 23.22 -18.70
N MET A 315 5.04 22.61 -17.78
CA MET A 315 4.62 21.39 -17.05
C MET A 315 3.31 21.63 -16.28
N GLU A 316 3.18 22.78 -15.59
CA GLU A 316 1.96 23.22 -14.92
C GLU A 316 0.77 23.19 -15.88
N TYR A 317 0.89 23.91 -17.01
CA TYR A 317 -0.16 23.96 -18.02
C TYR A 317 -0.51 22.56 -18.58
N MET A 318 0.50 21.77 -18.96
CA MET A 318 0.31 20.46 -19.59
C MET A 318 -0.26 19.40 -18.65
N LEU A 319 -0.01 19.52 -17.34
CA LEU A 319 -0.62 18.66 -16.33
C LEU A 319 -2.04 19.14 -16.02
N GLN A 320 -2.24 20.44 -15.79
CA GLN A 320 -3.52 21.02 -15.41
C GLN A 320 -4.61 20.82 -16.48
N TYR A 321 -4.24 20.85 -17.77
CA TYR A 321 -5.18 20.75 -18.89
C TYR A 321 -4.86 19.57 -19.83
N ASP A 322 -5.71 18.55 -19.84
CA ASP A 322 -5.62 17.42 -20.76
C ASP A 322 -6.87 17.29 -21.64
N THR A 323 -6.70 17.29 -22.97
CA THR A 323 -7.80 17.16 -23.94
C THR A 323 -8.58 15.86 -23.81
N VAL A 324 -7.91 14.76 -23.45
CA VAL A 324 -8.51 13.42 -23.41
C VAL A 324 -9.09 13.15 -22.03
N HIS A 325 -8.34 13.46 -20.97
CA HIS A 325 -8.70 13.06 -19.61
C HIS A 325 -9.30 14.20 -18.78
N GLY A 326 -9.48 15.39 -19.37
CA GLY A 326 -9.99 16.57 -18.68
C GLY A 326 -8.97 17.21 -17.75
N GLN A 327 -9.41 18.23 -17.00
CA GLN A 327 -8.53 18.98 -16.09
C GLN A 327 -8.02 18.11 -14.94
N TYR A 328 -6.78 18.36 -14.50
CA TYR A 328 -6.23 17.72 -13.30
C TYR A 328 -7.04 18.17 -12.07
N PRO A 329 -7.45 17.26 -11.17
CA PRO A 329 -8.41 17.61 -10.13
C PRO A 329 -7.79 18.31 -8.90
N ALA A 330 -6.45 18.38 -8.82
CA ALA A 330 -5.75 19.20 -7.84
C ALA A 330 -5.09 20.42 -8.50
N GLU A 331 -4.79 21.44 -7.70
CA GLU A 331 -4.04 22.60 -8.15
C GLU A 331 -2.60 22.20 -8.50
N VAL A 332 -2.12 22.70 -9.64
CA VAL A 332 -0.73 22.54 -10.09
C VAL A 332 -0.11 23.92 -10.14
N ILE A 333 1.05 24.11 -9.50
CA ILE A 333 1.74 25.41 -9.40
C ILE A 333 3.21 25.22 -9.76
N ALA A 334 3.72 26.00 -10.70
CA ALA A 334 5.16 26.16 -10.90
C ALA A 334 5.73 27.13 -9.86
N ASP A 335 6.22 26.60 -8.73
CA ASP A 335 6.80 27.42 -7.65
C ASP A 335 8.14 28.06 -8.05
N SER A 336 8.92 27.37 -8.89
CA SER A 336 10.20 27.86 -9.42
C SER A 336 10.60 27.15 -10.72
N ASP A 337 11.77 27.44 -11.27
CA ASP A 337 12.33 26.74 -12.44
C ASP A 337 12.68 25.26 -12.15
N SER A 338 12.76 24.86 -10.87
CA SER A 338 13.14 23.51 -10.45
C SER A 338 12.14 22.86 -9.49
N THR A 339 10.96 23.46 -9.32
CA THR A 339 9.95 22.96 -8.37
C THR A 339 8.54 23.13 -8.95
N LEU A 340 7.79 22.03 -8.93
CA LEU A 340 6.37 21.98 -9.25
C LEU A 340 5.63 21.52 -7.98
N SER A 341 4.54 22.17 -7.60
CA SER A 341 3.67 21.72 -6.52
C SER A 341 2.37 21.19 -7.09
N VAL A 342 1.96 19.99 -6.65
CA VAL A 342 0.69 19.36 -7.03
C VAL A 342 -0.13 19.06 -5.78
N GLY A 343 -1.29 19.67 -5.65
CA GLY A 343 -2.12 19.55 -4.43
C GLY A 343 -1.39 20.01 -3.16
N GLY A 344 -0.50 21.00 -3.28
CA GLY A 344 0.32 21.50 -2.16
C GLY A 344 1.54 20.63 -1.83
N LYS A 345 1.80 19.54 -2.57
CA LYS A 345 2.98 18.68 -2.40
C LYS A 345 4.06 19.08 -3.42
N PRO A 346 5.23 19.58 -2.99
CA PRO A 346 6.31 19.95 -3.91
C PRO A 346 7.01 18.70 -4.45
N LEU A 347 7.41 18.76 -5.72
CA LEU A 347 8.28 17.80 -6.38
C LEU A 347 9.43 18.51 -7.12
N THR A 348 10.56 17.83 -7.22
CA THR A 348 11.76 18.36 -7.89
C THR A 348 11.62 18.23 -9.41
N VAL A 349 11.96 19.28 -10.15
CA VAL A 349 12.00 19.25 -11.61
C VAL A 349 13.44 19.35 -12.11
N PHE A 350 13.83 18.39 -12.92
CA PHE A 350 15.09 18.35 -13.66
C PHE A 350 14.85 18.62 -15.15
N GLY A 351 15.90 19.05 -15.86
CA GLY A 351 15.89 19.37 -17.29
C GLY A 351 17.07 18.75 -18.04
N GLU A 352 17.47 17.54 -17.65
CA GLU A 352 18.66 16.87 -18.19
C GLU A 352 18.33 15.99 -19.39
N MET A 353 19.15 16.10 -20.43
CA MET A 353 19.09 15.24 -21.63
C MET A 353 19.75 13.88 -21.41
N ASP A 354 20.73 13.82 -20.51
CA ASP A 354 21.53 12.64 -20.21
C ASP A 354 21.02 12.02 -18.91
N PRO A 355 20.42 10.81 -18.95
CA PRO A 355 19.88 10.15 -17.77
C PRO A 355 20.86 9.97 -16.60
N SER A 356 22.17 9.89 -16.88
CA SER A 356 23.22 9.75 -15.86
C SER A 356 23.42 11.01 -15.02
N LYS A 357 22.97 12.16 -15.52
CA LYS A 357 23.13 13.46 -14.85
C LYS A 357 21.93 13.85 -14.00
N ILE A 358 20.84 13.09 -14.07
CA ILE A 358 19.65 13.38 -13.28
C ILE A 358 19.93 12.97 -11.83
N ALA A 359 19.96 13.92 -10.91
CA ALA A 359 20.29 13.69 -9.51
C ALA A 359 19.10 13.11 -8.71
N TRP A 360 18.63 11.92 -9.08
CA TRP A 360 17.53 11.23 -8.42
C TRP A 360 17.71 11.06 -6.91
N GLY A 361 18.92 10.75 -6.47
CA GLY A 361 19.23 10.58 -5.06
C GLY A 361 19.08 11.86 -4.23
N SER A 362 19.15 13.06 -4.83
CA SER A 362 18.90 14.30 -4.08
C SER A 362 17.41 14.59 -3.89
N ALA A 363 16.53 13.85 -4.56
CA ALA A 363 15.08 13.91 -4.42
C ALA A 363 14.50 12.63 -3.79
N ASP A 364 15.34 11.78 -3.18
CA ASP A 364 14.96 10.53 -2.53
C ASP A 364 14.13 9.58 -3.44
N VAL A 365 14.45 9.51 -4.73
CA VAL A 365 13.77 8.62 -5.69
C VAL A 365 14.25 7.18 -5.54
N ASP A 366 13.32 6.26 -5.29
CA ASP A 366 13.56 4.82 -5.26
C ASP A 366 13.42 4.19 -6.65
N TYR A 367 12.30 4.47 -7.33
CA TYR A 367 11.98 3.91 -8.64
C TYR A 367 11.87 4.98 -9.71
N VAL A 368 12.43 4.75 -10.89
CA VAL A 368 12.25 5.62 -12.05
C VAL A 368 11.29 4.98 -13.05
N ILE A 369 10.28 5.73 -13.48
CA ILE A 369 9.50 5.39 -14.67
C ILE A 369 10.18 6.03 -15.87
N GLU A 370 10.78 5.20 -16.71
CA GLU A 370 11.39 5.62 -17.97
C GLU A 370 10.31 5.69 -19.06
N SER A 371 9.89 6.91 -19.40
CA SER A 371 8.78 7.20 -20.31
C SER A 371 9.11 8.18 -21.44
N THR A 372 10.39 8.37 -21.73
CA THR A 372 10.86 9.13 -22.90
C THR A 372 10.64 8.37 -24.21
N GLY A 373 10.65 7.04 -24.16
CA GLY A 373 10.63 6.15 -25.33
C GLY A 373 11.97 5.99 -26.04
N VAL A 374 13.06 6.55 -25.50
CA VAL A 374 14.41 6.53 -26.10
C VAL A 374 15.36 5.56 -25.38
N PHE A 375 15.20 5.42 -24.06
CA PHE A 375 16.09 4.65 -23.18
C PHE A 375 15.49 3.27 -22.82
N THR A 376 15.15 2.47 -23.84
CA THR A 376 14.38 1.23 -23.66
C THR A 376 15.19 -0.04 -23.45
N SER A 377 16.53 0.01 -23.51
CA SER A 377 17.41 -1.13 -23.20
C SER A 377 17.94 -1.07 -21.77
N ILE A 378 18.39 -2.21 -21.22
CA ILE A 378 19.03 -2.28 -19.90
C ILE A 378 20.18 -1.27 -19.80
N GLU A 379 21.10 -1.27 -20.78
CA GLU A 379 22.26 -0.36 -20.82
C GLU A 379 21.87 1.12 -20.72
N LYS A 380 20.78 1.51 -21.39
CA LYS A 380 20.34 2.89 -21.41
C LYS A 380 19.58 3.27 -20.15
N ALA A 381 18.71 2.38 -19.68
CA ALA A 381 17.93 2.59 -18.46
C ALA A 381 18.82 2.58 -17.21
N SER A 382 19.91 1.82 -17.21
CA SER A 382 20.85 1.75 -16.07
C SER A 382 21.56 3.07 -15.78
N MET A 383 21.61 3.99 -16.76
CA MET A 383 22.14 5.33 -16.53
C MET A 383 21.39 6.08 -15.41
N HIS A 384 20.11 5.79 -15.17
CA HIS A 384 19.39 6.37 -14.03
C HIS A 384 19.94 5.95 -12.67
N MET A 385 20.56 4.78 -12.58
CA MET A 385 21.13 4.28 -11.33
C MET A 385 22.37 5.08 -10.92
N GLU A 386 23.10 5.65 -11.88
CA GLU A 386 24.21 6.58 -11.62
C GLU A 386 23.72 7.86 -10.91
N GLY A 387 22.48 8.27 -11.22
CA GLY A 387 21.79 9.38 -10.57
C GLY A 387 21.28 9.09 -9.16
N GLY A 388 21.35 7.83 -8.69
CA GLY A 388 20.92 7.41 -7.35
C GLY A 388 19.57 6.68 -7.29
N ALA A 389 18.92 6.40 -8.42
CA ALA A 389 17.72 5.56 -8.44
C ALA A 389 18.06 4.10 -8.12
N LYS A 390 17.19 3.40 -7.38
CA LYS A 390 17.38 1.99 -7.02
C LYS A 390 16.88 1.05 -8.12
N LYS A 391 15.72 1.33 -8.71
CA LYS A 391 15.08 0.50 -9.75
C LYS A 391 14.49 1.33 -10.89
N VAL A 392 14.30 0.69 -12.05
CA VAL A 392 13.75 1.34 -13.25
C VAL A 392 12.66 0.50 -13.88
N VAL A 393 11.51 1.11 -14.16
CA VAL A 393 10.42 0.53 -14.95
C VAL A 393 10.35 1.24 -16.30
N ILE A 394 10.72 0.52 -17.34
CA ILE A 394 10.64 0.98 -18.73
C ILE A 394 9.17 0.89 -19.17
N SER A 395 8.59 2.04 -19.51
CA SER A 395 7.19 2.15 -19.94
C SER A 395 6.98 1.84 -21.44
N ALA A 396 7.81 0.96 -22.00
CA ALA A 396 7.68 0.44 -23.36
C ALA A 396 8.33 -0.95 -23.45
N PRO A 397 8.08 -1.74 -24.51
CA PRO A 397 8.77 -3.01 -24.72
C PRO A 397 10.28 -2.80 -24.78
N SER A 398 11.01 -3.60 -24.01
CA SER A 398 12.47 -3.61 -24.02
C SER A 398 13.01 -4.72 -24.95
N PRO A 399 14.13 -4.48 -25.65
CA PRO A 399 14.81 -5.54 -26.39
C PRO A 399 15.43 -6.60 -25.47
N ASP A 400 15.85 -6.23 -24.25
CA ASP A 400 16.70 -7.03 -23.37
C ASP A 400 16.24 -7.08 -21.90
N ALA A 401 15.46 -6.12 -21.40
CA ALA A 401 14.92 -6.16 -20.04
C ALA A 401 13.75 -7.17 -19.92
N PRO A 402 13.63 -7.88 -18.77
CA PRO A 402 12.50 -8.76 -18.51
C PRO A 402 11.18 -7.98 -18.56
N MET A 403 10.20 -8.55 -19.25
CA MET A 403 8.87 -7.95 -19.40
C MET A 403 7.89 -8.58 -18.43
N HIS A 404 7.16 -7.74 -17.71
CA HIS A 404 6.10 -8.17 -16.81
C HIS A 404 4.77 -7.55 -17.21
N VAL A 405 3.71 -8.35 -17.11
CA VAL A 405 2.32 -7.92 -17.24
C VAL A 405 1.58 -8.33 -15.98
N MET A 406 1.02 -7.33 -15.29
CA MET A 406 0.21 -7.54 -14.08
C MET A 406 -0.97 -8.47 -14.37
N GLY A 407 -1.27 -9.38 -13.44
CA GLY A 407 -2.25 -10.46 -13.62
C GLY A 407 -1.81 -11.63 -14.51
N VAL A 408 -0.65 -11.54 -15.17
CA VAL A 408 -0.16 -12.59 -16.08
C VAL A 408 1.09 -13.27 -15.53
N ASN A 409 2.24 -12.58 -15.51
CA ASN A 409 3.54 -13.12 -15.08
C ASN A 409 4.27 -12.23 -14.07
N HIS A 410 3.59 -11.23 -13.49
CA HIS A 410 4.16 -10.41 -12.44
C HIS A 410 4.76 -11.23 -11.28
N LEU A 411 4.11 -12.34 -10.87
CA LEU A 411 4.61 -13.25 -9.83
C LEU A 411 5.92 -13.99 -10.20
N GLU A 412 6.36 -13.90 -11.45
CA GLU A 412 7.66 -14.42 -11.90
C GLU A 412 8.78 -13.38 -11.75
N TYR A 413 8.49 -12.19 -11.21
CA TYR A 413 9.50 -11.19 -10.89
C TYR A 413 10.50 -11.75 -9.87
N ASP A 414 11.78 -11.72 -10.24
CA ASP A 414 12.88 -12.34 -9.49
C ASP A 414 13.86 -11.32 -8.90
N GLY A 415 13.40 -10.08 -8.72
CA GLY A 415 14.19 -9.02 -8.08
C GLY A 415 15.00 -8.15 -9.04
N ALA A 416 14.90 -8.34 -10.36
CA ALA A 416 15.61 -7.52 -11.36
C ALA A 416 15.43 -6.00 -11.13
N ASP A 417 16.52 -5.25 -11.19
CA ASP A 417 16.50 -3.79 -10.94
C ASP A 417 15.85 -3.01 -12.08
N ILE A 418 15.96 -3.51 -13.31
CA ILE A 418 15.43 -2.88 -14.52
C ILE A 418 14.47 -3.85 -15.19
N VAL A 419 13.20 -3.44 -15.29
CA VAL A 419 12.14 -4.22 -15.93
C VAL A 419 11.39 -3.40 -16.97
N SER A 420 10.64 -4.06 -17.82
CA SER A 420 9.72 -3.43 -18.78
C SER A 420 8.28 -3.80 -18.46
N ASN A 421 7.39 -2.80 -18.47
CA ASN A 421 5.94 -3.02 -18.35
C ASN A 421 5.29 -3.44 -19.69
N ALA A 422 6.10 -3.93 -20.64
CA ALA A 422 5.71 -4.29 -22.00
C ALA A 422 5.05 -3.12 -22.77
N SER A 423 3.94 -3.37 -23.48
CA SER A 423 3.17 -2.33 -24.19
C SER A 423 1.72 -2.33 -23.73
N CYS A 424 1.00 -1.23 -24.00
CA CYS A 424 -0.44 -1.14 -23.77
C CYS A 424 -1.22 -2.27 -24.49
N THR A 425 -0.89 -2.58 -25.75
CA THR A 425 -1.52 -3.69 -26.47
C THR A 425 -1.19 -5.06 -25.86
N THR A 426 0.04 -5.29 -25.40
CA THR A 426 0.41 -6.55 -24.72
C THR A 426 -0.34 -6.68 -23.40
N ASN A 427 -0.48 -5.59 -22.63
CA ASN A 427 -1.26 -5.56 -21.39
C ASN A 427 -2.76 -5.83 -21.65
N CYS A 428 -3.31 -5.45 -22.80
CA CYS A 428 -4.67 -5.80 -23.18
C CYS A 428 -4.82 -7.27 -23.61
N LEU A 429 -3.91 -7.75 -24.47
CA LEU A 429 -4.02 -9.08 -25.08
C LEU A 429 -3.66 -10.21 -24.11
N ALA A 430 -2.62 -10.05 -23.30
CA ALA A 430 -2.08 -11.14 -22.48
C ALA A 430 -3.07 -11.68 -21.43
N PRO A 431 -3.86 -10.87 -20.69
CA PRO A 431 -4.88 -11.38 -19.76
C PRO A 431 -5.93 -12.29 -20.42
N ILE A 432 -6.40 -11.90 -21.61
CA ILE A 432 -7.35 -12.71 -22.38
C ILE A 432 -6.68 -13.96 -22.92
N ALA A 433 -5.50 -13.84 -23.53
CA ALA A 433 -4.76 -14.98 -24.06
C ALA A 433 -4.43 -16.01 -22.97
N LYS A 434 -4.08 -15.55 -21.75
CA LYS A 434 -3.85 -16.41 -20.59
C LYS A 434 -5.12 -17.16 -20.19
N THR A 435 -6.22 -16.43 -19.98
CA THR A 435 -7.50 -17.04 -19.57
C THR A 435 -7.97 -18.09 -20.59
N ILE A 436 -7.89 -17.76 -21.89
CA ILE A 436 -8.27 -18.68 -22.96
C ILE A 436 -7.34 -19.90 -23.01
N ASN A 437 -6.04 -19.70 -22.87
CA ASN A 437 -5.07 -20.78 -22.90
C ASN A 437 -5.26 -21.75 -21.72
N ASP A 438 -5.44 -21.22 -20.51
CA ASP A 438 -5.55 -22.04 -19.30
C ASP A 438 -6.83 -22.89 -19.32
N GLU A 439 -7.95 -22.32 -19.77
CA GLU A 439 -9.25 -23.01 -19.80
C GLU A 439 -9.38 -23.94 -21.02
N PHE A 440 -9.10 -23.42 -22.23
CA PHE A 440 -9.48 -24.07 -23.49
C PHE A 440 -8.29 -24.55 -24.33
N GLY A 441 -7.07 -24.12 -23.99
CA GLY A 441 -5.86 -24.33 -24.79
C GLY A 441 -5.86 -23.44 -26.03
N LEU A 442 -4.94 -22.47 -26.10
CA LEU A 442 -4.80 -21.62 -27.28
C LEU A 442 -3.81 -22.28 -28.23
N LYS A 443 -4.31 -22.73 -29.38
CA LYS A 443 -3.53 -23.46 -30.38
C LYS A 443 -2.69 -22.53 -31.24
N GLU A 444 -3.34 -21.53 -31.81
CA GLU A 444 -2.74 -20.48 -32.63
C GLU A 444 -3.70 -19.29 -32.72
N GLY A 445 -3.17 -18.09 -32.96
CA GLY A 445 -4.00 -16.90 -33.11
C GLY A 445 -3.32 -15.75 -33.84
N LEU A 446 -4.15 -14.95 -34.48
CA LEU A 446 -3.78 -13.69 -35.12
C LEU A 446 -4.49 -12.55 -34.43
N MET A 447 -3.72 -11.53 -34.06
CA MET A 447 -4.24 -10.32 -33.45
C MET A 447 -4.18 -9.14 -34.43
N THR A 448 -5.27 -8.39 -34.48
CA THR A 448 -5.29 -7.03 -34.99
C THR A 448 -5.63 -6.10 -33.85
N THR A 449 -4.86 -5.03 -33.67
CA THR A 449 -5.30 -3.93 -32.82
C THR A 449 -5.71 -2.74 -33.66
N VAL A 450 -6.93 -2.24 -33.45
CA VAL A 450 -7.39 -0.96 -33.99
C VAL A 450 -7.05 0.07 -32.93
N HIS A 451 -6.03 0.88 -33.23
CA HIS A 451 -5.31 1.64 -32.22
C HIS A 451 -5.44 3.15 -32.45
N ALA A 452 -5.65 3.90 -31.37
CA ALA A 452 -5.68 5.35 -31.39
C ALA A 452 -4.37 5.97 -31.88
N VAL A 453 -4.44 7.26 -32.25
CA VAL A 453 -3.28 8.06 -32.65
C VAL A 453 -2.30 8.20 -31.48
N THR A 454 -0.99 8.16 -31.76
CA THR A 454 0.06 8.41 -30.75
C THR A 454 1.00 9.54 -31.17
N ALA A 455 1.78 10.07 -30.22
CA ALA A 455 2.68 11.21 -30.43
C ALA A 455 3.76 11.02 -31.53
N THR A 456 4.04 9.78 -31.93
CA THR A 456 4.99 9.48 -33.02
C THR A 456 4.42 9.71 -34.42
N GLN A 457 3.11 9.92 -34.54
CA GLN A 457 2.42 10.13 -35.83
C GLN A 457 2.32 11.62 -36.18
N GLN A 458 2.17 11.91 -37.46
CA GLN A 458 2.17 13.28 -37.98
C GLN A 458 0.75 13.82 -38.20
N THR A 459 0.56 15.12 -38.00
CA THR A 459 -0.72 15.79 -38.28
C THR A 459 -1.00 15.91 -39.78
N VAL A 460 0.07 16.06 -40.57
CA VAL A 460 0.08 16.10 -42.04
C VAL A 460 1.10 15.11 -42.59
N ASP A 461 1.06 14.82 -43.89
CA ASP A 461 2.04 13.92 -44.52
C ASP A 461 3.48 14.46 -44.33
N GLY A 462 4.35 13.64 -43.74
CA GLY A 462 5.73 14.02 -43.42
C GLY A 462 6.66 12.83 -43.20
N PRO A 463 7.97 13.08 -42.97
CA PRO A 463 8.95 12.04 -42.69
C PRO A 463 8.63 11.31 -41.38
N SER A 464 8.85 10.00 -41.35
CA SER A 464 8.67 9.16 -40.15
C SER A 464 9.94 8.38 -39.87
N GLN A 465 10.36 8.37 -38.62
CA GLN A 465 11.57 7.69 -38.17
C GLN A 465 11.40 6.17 -38.11
N LYS A 466 10.16 5.67 -37.99
CA LYS A 466 9.89 4.25 -37.73
C LYS A 466 9.49 3.49 -39.00
N ASP A 467 8.53 4.02 -39.75
CA ASP A 467 8.02 3.40 -40.97
C ASP A 467 7.36 4.45 -41.90
N TRP A 468 7.32 4.18 -43.21
CA TRP A 468 6.79 5.13 -44.20
C TRP A 468 5.29 5.42 -44.04
N ARG A 469 4.50 4.45 -43.58
CA ARG A 469 3.04 4.61 -43.46
C ARG A 469 2.67 5.51 -42.27
N GLY A 470 3.42 5.44 -41.18
CA GLY A 470 3.26 6.27 -39.99
C GLY A 470 3.56 7.76 -40.22
N GLY A 471 4.20 8.10 -41.34
CA GLY A 471 4.41 9.49 -41.76
C GLY A 471 3.17 10.13 -42.39
N ARG A 472 2.11 9.37 -42.68
CA ARG A 472 0.87 9.89 -43.27
C ARG A 472 -0.01 10.58 -42.23
N ALA A 473 -0.79 11.56 -42.66
CA ALA A 473 -1.64 12.39 -41.79
C ALA A 473 -2.59 11.55 -40.92
N ALA A 474 -2.37 11.54 -39.60
CA ALA A 474 -2.96 10.60 -38.66
C ALA A 474 -4.49 10.72 -38.53
N CYS A 475 -5.02 11.95 -38.58
CA CYS A 475 -6.45 12.20 -38.38
C CYS A 475 -7.31 11.91 -39.62
N TYR A 476 -6.72 11.43 -40.71
CA TYR A 476 -7.41 11.25 -42.01
C TYR A 476 -7.26 9.86 -42.61
N ASN A 477 -6.49 8.97 -41.97
CA ASN A 477 -6.14 7.68 -42.54
C ASN A 477 -6.37 6.53 -41.55
N ILE A 478 -6.71 5.37 -42.11
CA ILE A 478 -6.50 4.08 -41.47
C ILE A 478 -5.10 3.61 -41.89
N ILE A 479 -4.16 3.54 -40.95
CA ILE A 479 -2.74 3.31 -41.24
C ILE A 479 -2.33 1.92 -40.73
N PRO A 480 -2.09 0.94 -41.62
CA PRO A 480 -1.57 -0.34 -41.18
C PRO A 480 -0.12 -0.20 -40.70
N SER A 481 0.19 -0.75 -39.53
CA SER A 481 1.52 -0.74 -38.91
C SER A 481 1.85 -2.09 -38.27
N SER A 482 3.12 -2.45 -38.27
CA SER A 482 3.60 -3.67 -37.60
C SER A 482 3.64 -3.47 -36.08
N THR A 483 3.39 -4.55 -35.33
CA THR A 483 3.51 -4.55 -33.87
C THR A 483 4.15 -5.84 -33.38
N GLY A 484 5.03 -5.71 -32.38
CA GLY A 484 5.60 -6.84 -31.65
C GLY A 484 4.70 -7.33 -30.52
N ALA A 485 3.58 -6.67 -30.24
CA ALA A 485 2.79 -6.89 -29.03
C ALA A 485 2.26 -8.33 -28.89
N ALA A 486 1.76 -8.92 -29.98
CA ALA A 486 1.32 -10.32 -29.98
C ALA A 486 2.48 -11.29 -29.74
N LYS A 487 3.65 -11.04 -30.34
CA LYS A 487 4.84 -11.86 -30.11
C LYS A 487 5.36 -11.73 -28.68
N ALA A 488 5.22 -10.54 -28.09
CA ALA A 488 5.58 -10.31 -26.69
C ALA A 488 4.70 -11.09 -25.71
N VAL A 489 3.48 -11.50 -26.09
CA VAL A 489 2.66 -12.43 -25.29
C VAL A 489 3.39 -13.77 -25.10
N GLY A 490 4.10 -14.26 -26.12
CA GLY A 490 4.92 -15.47 -26.00
C GLY A 490 6.07 -15.34 -25.00
N LYS A 491 6.54 -14.13 -24.71
CA LYS A 491 7.56 -13.87 -23.69
C LYS A 491 7.00 -13.88 -22.27
N VAL A 492 5.78 -13.35 -22.07
CA VAL A 492 5.11 -13.29 -20.76
C VAL A 492 4.22 -14.50 -20.47
N ILE A 493 3.93 -15.31 -21.49
CA ILE A 493 3.26 -16.60 -21.39
C ILE A 493 4.04 -17.58 -22.27
N PRO A 494 5.11 -18.21 -21.76
CA PRO A 494 5.99 -19.08 -22.55
C PRO A 494 5.27 -20.20 -23.31
N ALA A 495 4.15 -20.71 -22.77
CA ALA A 495 3.31 -21.71 -23.44
C ALA A 495 2.66 -21.22 -24.76
N LEU A 496 2.68 -19.92 -25.02
CA LEU A 496 2.17 -19.26 -26.23
C LEU A 496 3.27 -18.75 -27.16
N ASP A 497 4.53 -19.04 -26.88
CA ASP A 497 5.62 -18.67 -27.77
C ASP A 497 5.45 -19.31 -29.16
N GLY A 498 5.63 -18.50 -30.21
CA GLY A 498 5.37 -18.89 -31.59
C GLY A 498 3.90 -19.09 -31.99
N LYS A 499 2.93 -19.06 -31.06
CA LYS A 499 1.50 -19.27 -31.34
C LYS A 499 0.71 -18.02 -31.67
N LEU A 500 1.23 -16.85 -31.29
CA LEU A 500 0.59 -15.55 -31.48
C LEU A 500 1.47 -14.59 -32.28
N THR A 501 0.88 -13.98 -33.30
CA THR A 501 1.45 -12.83 -34.00
C THR A 501 0.33 -11.88 -34.42
N GLY A 502 0.67 -10.70 -34.91
CA GLY A 502 -0.36 -9.73 -35.24
C GLY A 502 0.13 -8.48 -35.93
N MET A 503 -0.80 -7.57 -36.16
CA MET A 503 -0.58 -6.26 -36.77
C MET A 503 -1.47 -5.22 -36.11
N SER A 504 -1.33 -3.95 -36.52
CA SER A 504 -2.20 -2.87 -36.04
C SER A 504 -2.72 -2.01 -37.18
N PHE A 505 -3.88 -1.40 -37.00
CA PHE A 505 -4.35 -0.27 -37.78
C PHE A 505 -4.44 0.95 -36.87
N ARG A 506 -3.68 2.01 -37.16
CA ARG A 506 -3.88 3.30 -36.50
C ARG A 506 -5.09 4.00 -37.11
N VAL A 507 -6.00 4.51 -36.28
CA VAL A 507 -7.23 5.16 -36.71
C VAL A 507 -7.40 6.54 -36.08
N PRO A 508 -8.23 7.43 -36.67
CA PRO A 508 -8.42 8.82 -36.20
C PRO A 508 -9.21 8.96 -34.88
N THR A 509 -8.77 8.28 -33.81
CA THR A 509 -9.28 8.48 -32.44
C THR A 509 -8.15 9.03 -31.57
N ALA A 510 -8.48 9.94 -30.65
CA ALA A 510 -7.50 10.59 -29.79
C ALA A 510 -6.91 9.65 -28.74
N ASN A 511 -7.74 8.72 -28.24
CA ASN A 511 -7.37 7.70 -27.27
C ASN A 511 -8.36 6.52 -27.36
N VAL A 512 -8.08 5.49 -26.57
CA VAL A 512 -8.76 4.19 -26.52
C VAL A 512 -8.55 3.38 -27.78
N SER A 513 -8.17 2.14 -27.57
CA SER A 513 -7.85 1.17 -28.60
C SER A 513 -8.59 -0.14 -28.32
N VAL A 514 -8.62 -1.02 -29.31
CA VAL A 514 -9.28 -2.33 -29.20
C VAL A 514 -8.40 -3.41 -29.82
N VAL A 515 -8.36 -4.56 -29.15
CA VAL A 515 -7.77 -5.81 -29.62
C VAL A 515 -8.88 -6.66 -30.23
N ASP A 516 -8.63 -7.16 -31.44
CA ASP A 516 -9.33 -8.27 -32.09
C ASP A 516 -8.38 -9.46 -32.11
N LEU A 517 -8.69 -10.48 -31.32
CA LEU A 517 -7.98 -11.75 -31.30
C LEU A 517 -8.82 -12.81 -32.01
N THR A 518 -8.37 -13.25 -33.18
CA THR A 518 -8.93 -14.43 -33.85
C THR A 518 -8.05 -15.62 -33.53
N CYS A 519 -8.59 -16.64 -32.87
CA CYS A 519 -7.81 -17.77 -32.38
C CYS A 519 -8.53 -19.11 -32.53
N ARG A 520 -7.71 -20.16 -32.58
CA ARG A 520 -8.16 -21.56 -32.56
C ARG A 520 -7.88 -22.19 -31.20
N LEU A 521 -8.85 -22.93 -30.68
CA LEU A 521 -8.80 -23.58 -29.38
C LEU A 521 -8.50 -25.08 -29.52
N ASP A 522 -7.82 -25.68 -28.54
CA ASP A 522 -7.52 -27.12 -28.56
C ASP A 522 -8.74 -27.95 -28.10
N LYS A 523 -9.45 -27.50 -27.06
CA LYS A 523 -10.62 -28.23 -26.51
C LYS A 523 -11.95 -27.84 -27.17
N GLY A 524 -12.02 -26.65 -27.76
CA GLY A 524 -13.27 -26.03 -28.20
C GLY A 524 -14.23 -25.69 -27.05
N ALA A 525 -15.13 -24.73 -27.26
CA ALA A 525 -16.18 -24.33 -26.32
C ALA A 525 -17.25 -23.49 -27.03
N SER A 526 -18.48 -23.48 -26.49
CA SER A 526 -19.49 -22.52 -26.94
C SER A 526 -19.05 -21.09 -26.60
N TYR A 527 -19.51 -20.10 -27.37
CA TYR A 527 -19.16 -18.70 -27.11
C TYR A 527 -19.58 -18.25 -25.71
N GLU A 528 -20.75 -18.68 -25.24
CA GLU A 528 -21.25 -18.39 -23.90
C GLU A 528 -20.33 -18.93 -22.81
N THR A 529 -19.76 -20.13 -23.02
CA THR A 529 -18.81 -20.75 -22.10
C THR A 529 -17.50 -19.96 -22.05
N ILE A 530 -17.02 -19.48 -23.19
CA ILE A 530 -15.83 -18.63 -23.29
C ILE A 530 -16.06 -17.29 -22.56
N CYS A 531 -17.21 -16.65 -22.80
CA CYS A 531 -17.58 -15.41 -22.14
C CYS A 531 -17.70 -15.57 -20.62
N ALA A 532 -18.28 -16.68 -20.15
CA ALA A 532 -18.37 -16.99 -18.72
C ALA A 532 -16.99 -17.16 -18.06
N ALA A 533 -16.03 -17.80 -18.74
CA ALA A 533 -14.67 -17.94 -18.25
C ALA A 533 -13.96 -16.58 -18.11
N LEU A 534 -14.09 -15.72 -19.12
CA LEU A 534 -13.53 -14.35 -19.09
C LEU A 534 -14.19 -13.48 -18.02
N LYS A 535 -15.51 -13.60 -17.84
CA LYS A 535 -16.22 -12.94 -16.75
C LYS A 535 -15.71 -13.39 -15.39
N ASN A 536 -15.60 -14.69 -15.17
CA ASN A 536 -15.07 -15.25 -13.93
C ASN A 536 -13.65 -14.74 -13.64
N ALA A 537 -12.76 -14.72 -14.63
CA ALA A 537 -11.42 -14.18 -14.48
C ALA A 537 -11.44 -12.68 -14.09
N SER A 538 -12.32 -11.88 -14.72
CA SER A 538 -12.48 -10.46 -14.41
C SER A 538 -12.99 -10.17 -12.98
N GLU A 539 -13.75 -11.10 -12.40
CA GLU A 539 -14.34 -10.96 -11.06
C GLU A 539 -13.47 -11.60 -9.97
N THR A 540 -12.47 -12.40 -10.34
CA THR A 540 -11.63 -13.18 -9.42
C THR A 540 -10.14 -12.86 -9.58
N ASN A 541 -9.35 -13.74 -10.20
CA ASN A 541 -7.89 -13.70 -10.25
C ASN A 541 -7.31 -12.56 -11.10
N MET A 542 -8.11 -11.89 -11.93
CA MET A 542 -7.70 -10.72 -12.73
C MET A 542 -8.51 -9.47 -12.40
N LYS A 543 -9.17 -9.42 -11.24
CA LYS A 543 -9.94 -8.26 -10.80
C LYS A 543 -9.08 -6.99 -10.79
N GLY A 544 -9.59 -5.91 -11.39
CA GLY A 544 -8.87 -4.64 -11.57
C GLY A 544 -7.88 -4.60 -12.74
N ILE A 545 -7.60 -5.75 -13.38
CA ILE A 545 -6.75 -5.88 -14.57
C ILE A 545 -7.61 -6.16 -15.81
N LEU A 546 -8.43 -7.22 -15.74
CA LEU A 546 -9.40 -7.61 -16.76
C LEU A 546 -10.79 -7.16 -16.31
N GLY A 547 -11.49 -6.43 -17.18
CA GLY A 547 -12.90 -6.09 -17.06
C GLY A 547 -13.75 -6.92 -18.03
N TYR A 548 -15.06 -6.89 -17.82
CA TYR A 548 -16.05 -7.57 -18.66
C TYR A 548 -17.25 -6.64 -18.89
N THR A 549 -17.78 -6.61 -20.11
CA THR A 549 -19.02 -5.89 -20.44
C THR A 549 -19.92 -6.69 -21.37
N ASP A 550 -21.22 -6.62 -21.08
CA ASP A 550 -22.33 -7.13 -21.88
C ASP A 550 -23.16 -5.97 -22.49
N LYS A 551 -22.63 -4.74 -22.47
CA LYS A 551 -23.31 -3.53 -22.93
C LYS A 551 -22.88 -3.16 -24.35
N GLN A 552 -23.69 -2.34 -25.02
CA GLN A 552 -23.40 -1.82 -26.36
C GLN A 552 -22.51 -0.59 -26.25
N VAL A 553 -21.23 -0.81 -25.99
CA VAL A 553 -20.21 0.21 -25.72
C VAL A 553 -19.48 0.65 -26.99
N VAL A 554 -18.83 1.80 -26.92
CA VAL A 554 -17.90 2.31 -27.94
C VAL A 554 -16.61 2.84 -27.28
N SER A 555 -15.60 3.21 -28.08
CA SER A 555 -14.28 3.61 -27.58
C SER A 555 -14.32 4.70 -26.50
N SER A 556 -15.14 5.74 -26.67
CA SER A 556 -15.20 6.87 -25.72
C SER A 556 -15.69 6.48 -24.33
N ASP A 557 -16.42 5.37 -24.18
CA ASP A 557 -16.92 4.89 -22.89
C ASP A 557 -15.79 4.38 -21.97
N PHE A 558 -14.60 4.16 -22.53
CA PHE A 558 -13.43 3.65 -21.82
C PHE A 558 -12.35 4.71 -21.58
N ILE A 559 -12.59 5.98 -21.91
CA ILE A 559 -11.64 7.04 -21.61
C ILE A 559 -11.42 7.12 -20.09
N SER A 560 -10.15 7.19 -19.68
CA SER A 560 -9.71 7.16 -18.27
C SER A 560 -10.02 5.85 -17.54
N CYS A 561 -10.35 4.78 -18.25
CA CYS A 561 -10.55 3.46 -17.65
C CYS A 561 -9.20 2.87 -17.19
N PRO A 562 -9.04 2.48 -15.91
CA PRO A 562 -7.75 2.00 -15.39
C PRO A 562 -7.50 0.51 -15.67
N TYR A 563 -8.43 -0.20 -16.32
CA TYR A 563 -8.26 -1.63 -16.64
C TYR A 563 -7.29 -1.81 -17.81
N SER A 564 -6.52 -2.89 -17.78
CA SER A 564 -5.62 -3.25 -18.89
C SER A 564 -6.37 -3.78 -20.11
N SER A 565 -7.48 -4.48 -19.86
CA SER A 565 -8.26 -5.19 -20.87
C SER A 565 -9.73 -5.19 -20.43
N ILE A 566 -10.67 -4.90 -21.32
CA ILE A 566 -12.11 -4.99 -21.04
C ILE A 566 -12.75 -5.83 -22.15
N PHE A 567 -13.05 -7.09 -21.85
CA PHE A 567 -13.67 -8.00 -22.80
C PHE A 567 -15.10 -7.57 -23.14
N ASP A 568 -15.39 -7.50 -24.43
CA ASP A 568 -16.70 -7.14 -24.98
C ASP A 568 -17.42 -8.39 -25.48
N GLU A 569 -18.40 -8.85 -24.70
CA GLU A 569 -19.18 -10.05 -25.04
C GLU A 569 -19.99 -9.88 -26.33
N LYS A 570 -20.47 -8.67 -26.64
CA LYS A 570 -21.37 -8.46 -27.78
C LYS A 570 -20.64 -8.21 -29.09
N ALA A 571 -19.37 -7.84 -29.02
CA ALA A 571 -18.55 -7.57 -30.20
C ALA A 571 -17.79 -8.81 -30.72
N GLY A 572 -17.58 -9.84 -29.89
CA GLY A 572 -16.96 -11.08 -30.34
C GLY A 572 -17.92 -12.01 -31.10
N ILE A 573 -17.38 -13.06 -31.71
CA ILE A 573 -18.16 -14.03 -32.49
C ILE A 573 -17.42 -15.37 -32.59
N SER A 574 -18.13 -16.48 -32.48
CA SER A 574 -17.63 -17.82 -32.79
C SER A 574 -18.08 -18.27 -34.17
N LEU A 575 -17.16 -18.80 -34.98
CA LEU A 575 -17.49 -19.47 -36.24
C LEU A 575 -17.82 -20.94 -36.01
N THR A 576 -17.00 -21.59 -35.17
CA THR A 576 -17.14 -22.96 -34.68
C THR A 576 -16.76 -22.97 -33.20
N ASP A 577 -17.03 -24.08 -32.50
CA ASP A 577 -16.67 -24.22 -31.09
C ASP A 577 -15.15 -24.07 -30.86
N ASP A 578 -14.32 -24.34 -31.86
CA ASP A 578 -12.86 -24.23 -31.78
C ASP A 578 -12.27 -23.00 -32.49
N PHE A 579 -13.06 -22.17 -33.19
CA PHE A 579 -12.54 -21.02 -33.93
C PHE A 579 -13.34 -19.75 -33.65
N VAL A 580 -12.71 -18.82 -32.92
CA VAL A 580 -13.40 -17.70 -32.29
C VAL A 580 -12.67 -16.37 -32.48
N LYS A 581 -13.45 -15.29 -32.47
CA LYS A 581 -12.97 -13.92 -32.44
C LYS A 581 -13.38 -13.28 -31.12
N LEU A 582 -12.39 -12.79 -30.37
CA LEU A 582 -12.55 -12.13 -29.08
C LEU A 582 -12.16 -10.67 -29.22
N VAL A 583 -12.99 -9.77 -28.67
CA VAL A 583 -12.79 -8.32 -28.75
C VAL A 583 -12.55 -7.78 -27.34
N SER A 584 -11.54 -6.93 -27.19
CA SER A 584 -11.25 -6.29 -25.90
C SER A 584 -10.76 -4.86 -26.03
N TRP A 585 -11.40 -3.97 -25.28
CA TRP A 585 -11.06 -2.56 -25.21
C TRP A 585 -9.92 -2.31 -24.23
N TYR A 586 -9.21 -1.21 -24.44
CA TYR A 586 -8.25 -0.70 -23.47
C TYR A 586 -8.01 0.79 -23.70
N ASP A 587 -7.99 1.56 -22.61
CA ASP A 587 -7.39 2.89 -22.64
C ASP A 587 -5.87 2.71 -22.69
N ASN A 588 -5.29 2.99 -23.86
CA ASN A 588 -3.86 2.81 -24.11
C ASN A 588 -2.95 3.79 -23.35
N GLU A 589 -3.53 4.76 -22.62
CA GLU A 589 -2.81 5.70 -21.78
C GLU A 589 -3.12 5.43 -20.29
N ALA A 590 -4.38 5.55 -19.86
CA ALA A 590 -4.76 5.46 -18.45
C ALA A 590 -4.57 4.06 -17.87
N GLY A 591 -5.07 3.03 -18.55
CA GLY A 591 -4.93 1.65 -18.10
C GLY A 591 -3.47 1.22 -18.04
N TYR A 592 -2.66 1.65 -19.01
CA TYR A 592 -1.23 1.36 -19.04
C TYR A 592 -0.44 2.10 -17.96
N SER A 593 -0.73 3.39 -17.73
CA SER A 593 -0.10 4.16 -16.65
C SER A 593 -0.41 3.59 -15.26
N GLN A 594 -1.64 3.09 -15.04
CA GLN A 594 -1.97 2.38 -13.79
C GLN A 594 -1.11 1.12 -13.63
N ARG A 595 -0.87 0.36 -14.70
CA ARG A 595 -0.01 -0.84 -14.65
C ARG A 595 1.44 -0.53 -14.30
N CYS A 596 1.96 0.63 -14.69
CA CYS A 596 3.30 1.04 -14.26
C CYS A 596 3.38 1.16 -12.73
N LEU A 597 2.37 1.76 -12.10
CA LEU A 597 2.31 1.89 -10.64
C LEU A 597 2.09 0.54 -9.95
N ASP A 598 1.20 -0.29 -10.49
CA ASP A 598 0.94 -1.62 -9.93
C ASP A 598 2.18 -2.52 -10.00
N LEU A 599 2.98 -2.41 -11.07
CA LEU A 599 4.24 -3.13 -11.19
C LEU A 599 5.28 -2.65 -10.16
N ILE A 600 5.43 -1.33 -9.97
CA ILE A 600 6.32 -0.79 -8.93
C ILE A 600 5.92 -1.30 -7.54
N LYS A 601 4.64 -1.22 -7.18
CA LYS A 601 4.13 -1.72 -5.89
C LYS A 601 4.40 -3.22 -5.72
N HIS A 602 4.26 -4.01 -6.79
CA HIS A 602 4.57 -5.43 -6.75
C HIS A 602 6.07 -5.70 -6.56
N MET A 603 6.93 -4.96 -7.27
CA MET A 603 8.37 -5.08 -7.12
C MET A 603 8.81 -4.71 -5.70
N GLU A 604 8.27 -3.63 -5.13
CA GLU A 604 8.59 -3.20 -3.77
C GLU A 604 8.18 -4.23 -2.72
N LYS A 605 6.99 -4.82 -2.87
CA LYS A 605 6.53 -5.88 -1.97
C LYS A 605 7.42 -7.13 -1.99
N THR A 606 8.12 -7.37 -3.10
CA THR A 606 8.95 -8.56 -3.31
C THR A 606 10.42 -8.31 -2.97
N ASN A 607 10.80 -7.07 -2.65
CA ASN A 607 12.16 -6.68 -2.28
C ASN A 607 12.62 -7.21 -0.93
#